data_AF-A0A8S3IMN4-F1
#
_entry.id   AF-A0A8S3IMN4-F1
#
_cell.length_a   1.000
_cell.length_b   1.000
_cell.length_c   1.000
_cell.angle_alpha   90.00
_cell.angle_beta   90.00
_cell.angle_gamma   90.00
#
_symmetry.space_group_name_H-M   'P 1'
#
loop_
_entity.id
_entity.type
_entity.pdbx_description
1 polymer ?
#
loop_
_entity_poly.entity_id
_entity_poly.type
_entity_poly.pdbx_seq_one_letter_code
_entity_poly.pdbx_strand_id
1 'polypeptide(L)'
;IIGVPDLTLDEKASVSYGLLTFREEFLSADTSLDSAERQQTRTKVIVEHIIQLWFSKTDWWDSIWFGKSLSSFLAYKMIEANYPDFKLMEQFPIREIVPLMMDDFKPNIWPVSNKNLATNEEILDYLSISVYNKGASLLRLLEHIVGDDVFQSA
;
A
#
# COMPACT_ATOMS: atom_id res chain seq x y z
N ILE A 1 4.78 -1.07 -18.12
CA ILE A 1 4.43 -2.18 -17.21
C ILE A 1 5.04 -3.45 -17.78
N ILE A 2 5.78 -4.23 -17.00
CA ILE A 2 6.39 -5.49 -17.43
C ILE A 2 6.23 -6.55 -16.34
N GLY A 3 5.95 -7.79 -16.75
CA GLY A 3 5.93 -8.96 -15.87
C GLY A 3 7.29 -9.65 -15.90
N VAL A 4 7.85 -9.92 -14.72
CA VAL A 4 9.13 -10.60 -14.57
C VAL A 4 8.88 -11.97 -13.95
N PRO A 5 9.18 -13.07 -14.66
CA PRO A 5 9.20 -14.41 -14.08
C PRO A 5 10.26 -14.45 -12.96
N ASP A 6 9.90 -14.97 -11.79
CA ASP A 6 10.78 -15.07 -10.61
C ASP A 6 11.43 -13.76 -10.15
N LEU A 7 10.64 -12.68 -10.05
CA LEU A 7 11.10 -11.47 -9.37
C LEU A 7 11.40 -11.80 -7.89
N THR A 8 12.68 -11.80 -7.52
CA THR A 8 13.19 -12.19 -6.19
C THR A 8 13.18 -11.06 -5.15
N LEU A 9 12.68 -9.88 -5.50
CA LEU A 9 12.46 -8.82 -4.53
C LEU A 9 11.36 -9.27 -3.55
N ASP A 10 11.53 -9.00 -2.25
CA ASP A 10 10.48 -9.23 -1.24
C ASP A 10 9.18 -8.47 -1.58
N GLU A 11 9.30 -7.40 -2.37
CA GLU A 11 8.18 -6.65 -2.89
C GLU A 11 7.54 -7.31 -4.13
N LYS A 12 6.20 -7.36 -4.13
CA LYS A 12 5.37 -7.89 -5.23
C LYS A 12 5.59 -7.19 -6.58
N ALA A 13 6.10 -5.97 -6.53
CA ALA A 13 6.37 -5.10 -7.67
C ALA A 13 7.37 -4.00 -7.28
N SER A 14 7.93 -3.32 -8.28
CA SER A 14 8.84 -2.19 -8.10
C SER A 14 8.52 -1.08 -9.09
N VAL A 15 8.84 0.16 -8.69
CA VAL A 15 8.59 1.38 -9.45
C VAL A 15 9.92 2.06 -9.74
N SER A 16 10.27 2.18 -11.01
CA SER A 16 11.37 3.02 -11.52
C SER A 16 10.80 4.10 -12.43
N TYR A 17 11.57 5.17 -12.72
CA TYR A 17 11.15 6.32 -13.55
C TYR A 17 10.47 5.91 -14.88
N GLY A 18 9.14 5.75 -14.88
CA GLY A 18 8.35 5.31 -16.03
C GLY A 18 8.26 3.80 -16.27
N LEU A 19 8.87 2.97 -15.42
CA LEU A 19 8.84 1.50 -15.52
C LEU A 19 8.29 0.87 -14.24
N LEU A 20 7.10 0.27 -14.37
CA LEU A 20 6.52 -0.59 -13.36
C LEU A 20 6.85 -2.06 -13.69
N THR A 21 7.55 -2.73 -12.78
CA THR A 21 7.87 -4.17 -12.82
C THR A 21 7.00 -4.91 -11.81
N PHE A 22 6.37 -6.00 -12.23
CA PHE A 22 5.55 -6.85 -11.36
C PHE A 22 6.03 -8.29 -11.43
N ARG A 23 5.84 -9.06 -10.35
CA ARG A 23 5.84 -10.53 -10.48
C ARG A 23 4.77 -10.92 -11.51
N GLU A 24 5.13 -11.82 -12.42
CA GLU A 24 4.27 -12.24 -13.53
C GLU A 24 2.86 -12.66 -13.10
N GLU A 25 2.75 -13.31 -11.93
CA GLU A 25 1.47 -13.73 -11.35
C GLU A 25 0.45 -12.60 -11.15
N PHE A 26 0.89 -11.35 -10.98
CA PHE A 26 0.00 -10.18 -10.86
C PHE A 26 -0.43 -9.63 -12.22
N LEU A 27 0.26 -9.95 -13.31
CA LEU A 27 -0.17 -9.53 -14.67
C LEU A 27 -0.91 -10.64 -15.43
N SER A 28 -0.68 -11.91 -15.08
CA SER A 28 -1.35 -13.05 -15.70
C SER A 28 -2.76 -13.24 -15.15
N ALA A 29 -3.77 -12.71 -15.85
CA ALA A 29 -5.17 -12.82 -15.47
C ALA A 29 -5.88 -13.88 -16.33
N ASP A 30 -6.56 -14.82 -15.67
CA ASP A 30 -7.49 -15.75 -16.32
C ASP A 30 -8.83 -15.67 -15.59
N THR A 31 -9.81 -15.03 -16.23
CA THR A 31 -11.14 -14.81 -15.65
C THR A 31 -11.91 -16.10 -15.38
N SER A 32 -11.48 -17.23 -15.94
CA SER A 32 -12.10 -18.54 -15.70
C SER A 32 -11.53 -19.29 -14.49
N LEU A 33 -10.32 -18.92 -14.04
CA LEU A 33 -9.58 -19.61 -12.98
C LEU A 33 -9.33 -18.72 -11.75
N ASP A 34 -9.41 -17.40 -11.89
CA ASP A 34 -9.12 -16.47 -10.81
C ASP A 34 -10.25 -16.39 -9.78
N SER A 35 -9.92 -16.56 -8.49
CA SER A 35 -10.85 -16.25 -7.41
C SER A 35 -11.07 -14.74 -7.30
N ALA A 36 -12.23 -14.34 -6.77
CA ALA A 36 -12.54 -12.93 -6.51
C ALA A 36 -11.48 -12.24 -5.64
N GLU A 37 -10.95 -12.94 -4.64
CA GLU A 37 -9.87 -12.44 -3.78
C GLU A 37 -8.57 -12.20 -4.57
N ARG A 38 -8.22 -13.13 -5.47
CA ARG A 38 -7.02 -13.00 -6.31
C ARG A 38 -7.16 -11.83 -7.27
N GLN A 39 -8.33 -11.64 -7.87
CA GLN A 39 -8.64 -10.50 -8.72
C GLN A 39 -8.51 -9.18 -7.94
N GLN A 40 -9.11 -9.07 -6.75
CA GLN A 40 -9.00 -7.88 -5.91
C GLN A 40 -7.56 -7.57 -5.50
N THR A 41 -6.81 -8.59 -5.07
CA THR A 41 -5.41 -8.43 -4.63
C THR A 41 -4.53 -7.98 -5.79
N ARG A 42 -4.73 -8.56 -6.97
CA ARG A 42 -4.05 -8.18 -8.21
C ARG A 42 -4.31 -6.72 -8.56
N THR A 43 -5.59 -6.34 -8.63
CA THR A 43 -5.99 -4.96 -8.96
C THR A 43 -5.40 -3.98 -7.94
N LYS A 44 -5.45 -4.31 -6.64
CA LYS A 44 -4.83 -3.51 -5.57
C LYS A 44 -3.34 -3.27 -5.83
N VAL A 45 -2.56 -4.34 -6.01
CA VAL A 45 -1.12 -4.24 -6.24
C VAL A 45 -0.80 -3.36 -7.45
N ILE A 46 -1.52 -3.52 -8.56
CA ILE A 46 -1.31 -2.71 -9.77
C ILE A 46 -1.60 -1.23 -9.49
N VAL A 47 -2.76 -0.93 -8.92
CA VAL A 47 -3.20 0.45 -8.66
C VAL A 47 -2.31 1.15 -7.64
N GLU A 48 -1.90 0.48 -6.56
CA GLU A 48 -0.96 1.01 -5.57
C GLU A 48 0.35 1.48 -6.23
N HIS A 49 0.94 0.68 -7.10
CA HIS A 49 2.21 1.00 -7.75
C HIS A 49 2.06 2.09 -8.82
N ILE A 50 0.89 2.19 -9.46
CA ILE A 50 0.57 3.33 -10.33
C ILE A 50 0.48 4.63 -9.51
N ILE A 51 -0.17 4.60 -8.34
CA ILE A 51 -0.28 5.77 -7.46
C ILE A 51 1.11 6.19 -6.95
N GLN A 52 1.98 5.22 -6.65
CA GLN A 52 3.36 5.50 -6.24
C GLN A 52 4.14 6.31 -7.30
N LEU A 53 3.81 6.25 -8.59
CA LEU A 53 4.46 7.12 -9.60
C LEU A 53 4.27 8.61 -9.32
N TRP A 54 3.19 8.98 -8.64
CA TRP A 54 2.85 10.37 -8.30
C TRP A 54 3.33 10.76 -6.90
N PHE A 55 3.26 9.85 -5.92
CA PHE A 55 3.39 10.18 -4.50
C PHE A 55 4.59 9.53 -3.78
N SER A 56 5.49 8.84 -4.48
CA SER A 56 6.60 8.10 -3.85
C SER A 56 7.89 8.91 -3.61
N LYS A 57 7.95 10.18 -4.01
CA LYS A 57 9.17 10.99 -3.83
C LYS A 57 9.32 11.39 -2.36
N THR A 58 10.45 11.02 -1.76
CA THR A 58 10.83 11.42 -0.41
C THR A 58 12.26 11.91 -0.38
N ASP A 59 12.55 12.88 0.48
CA ASP A 59 13.92 13.41 0.66
C ASP A 59 14.72 12.57 1.67
N TRP A 60 14.03 11.80 2.53
CA TRP A 60 14.64 10.89 3.50
C TRP A 60 13.70 9.72 3.86
N TRP A 61 14.25 8.66 4.46
CA TRP A 61 13.54 7.43 4.81
C TRP A 61 12.43 7.62 5.84
N ASP A 62 12.47 8.67 6.67
CA ASP A 62 11.47 8.98 7.69
C ASP A 62 10.07 9.28 7.13
N SER A 63 10.01 9.57 5.83
CA SER A 63 8.81 9.99 5.11
C SER A 63 8.34 8.95 4.08
N ILE A 64 9.06 7.82 3.94
CA ILE A 64 8.72 6.77 2.95
C ILE A 64 7.39 6.11 3.24
N TRP A 65 7.01 6.04 4.52
CA TRP A 65 5.71 5.54 4.94
C TRP A 65 4.58 6.31 4.24
N PHE A 66 4.70 7.62 4.05
CA PHE A 66 3.62 8.45 3.53
C PHE A 66 3.25 8.04 2.10
N GLY A 67 4.24 7.92 1.21
CA GLY A 67 4.00 7.50 -0.17
C GLY A 67 3.41 6.08 -0.26
N LYS A 68 3.95 5.13 0.52
CA LYS A 68 3.46 3.74 0.54
C LYS A 68 2.05 3.64 1.14
N SER A 69 1.82 4.23 2.31
CA SER A 69 0.52 4.28 2.98
C SER A 69 -0.55 5.01 2.19
N LEU A 70 -0.22 6.17 1.60
CA LEU A 70 -1.14 6.92 0.76
C LEU A 70 -1.52 6.12 -0.48
N SER A 71 -0.55 5.44 -1.11
CA SER A 71 -0.84 4.59 -2.26
C SER A 71 -1.77 3.42 -1.92
N SER A 72 -1.57 2.77 -0.77
CA SER A 72 -2.46 1.71 -0.27
C SER A 72 -3.87 2.24 -0.04
N PHE A 73 -3.99 3.31 0.74
CA PHE A 73 -5.29 3.92 1.05
C PHE A 73 -6.06 4.38 -0.20
N LEU A 74 -5.40 5.12 -1.09
CA LEU A 74 -6.02 5.59 -2.32
C LEU A 74 -6.37 4.43 -3.27
N ALA A 75 -5.60 3.35 -3.30
CA ALA A 75 -5.94 2.19 -4.12
C ALA A 75 -7.28 1.56 -3.68
N TYR A 76 -7.54 1.44 -2.38
CA TYR A 76 -8.85 1.00 -1.90
C TYR A 76 -9.99 1.88 -2.43
N LYS A 77 -9.87 3.21 -2.29
CA LYS A 77 -10.90 4.17 -2.75
C LYS A 77 -11.07 4.14 -4.27
N MET A 78 -9.97 4.21 -5.02
CA MET A 78 -10.00 4.25 -6.48
C MET A 78 -10.57 2.97 -7.08
N ILE A 79 -10.21 1.82 -6.53
CA ILE A 79 -10.72 0.54 -7.03
C ILE A 79 -12.21 0.41 -6.72
N GLU A 80 -12.68 0.75 -5.52
CA GLU A 80 -14.10 0.71 -5.22
C GLU A 80 -14.91 1.67 -6.12
N ALA A 81 -14.39 2.87 -6.40
CA ALA A 81 -15.04 3.81 -7.31
C ALA A 81 -15.21 3.27 -8.74
N ASN A 82 -14.28 2.41 -9.21
CA ASN A 82 -14.31 1.81 -10.55
C ASN A 82 -14.93 0.40 -10.58
N TYR A 83 -14.91 -0.30 -9.45
CA TYR A 83 -15.44 -1.66 -9.26
C TYR A 83 -16.26 -1.73 -7.95
N PRO A 84 -17.46 -1.12 -7.89
CA PRO A 84 -18.23 -0.99 -6.65
C PRO A 84 -18.59 -2.34 -6.00
N ASP A 85 -18.75 -3.39 -6.81
CA ASP A 85 -19.06 -4.74 -6.35
C ASP A 85 -17.96 -5.34 -5.46
N PHE A 86 -16.73 -4.82 -5.52
CA PHE A 86 -15.64 -5.30 -4.67
C PHE A 86 -15.80 -4.85 -3.21
N LYS A 87 -16.49 -3.73 -2.95
CA LYS A 87 -16.71 -3.18 -1.60
C LYS A 87 -15.43 -3.10 -0.76
N LEU A 88 -14.33 -2.66 -1.38
CA LEU A 88 -13.01 -2.71 -0.74
C LEU A 88 -12.93 -1.83 0.51
N MET A 89 -13.63 -0.68 0.55
CA MET A 89 -13.62 0.19 1.73
C MET A 89 -14.35 -0.43 2.92
N GLU A 90 -15.32 -1.31 2.68
CA GLU A 90 -15.95 -2.16 3.73
C GLU A 90 -14.98 -3.23 4.23
N GLN A 91 -14.11 -3.74 3.34
CA GLN A 91 -13.08 -4.73 3.70
C GLN A 91 -11.87 -4.12 4.42
N PHE A 92 -11.61 -2.82 4.25
CA PHE A 92 -10.42 -2.14 4.77
C PHE A 92 -10.17 -2.37 6.28
N PRO A 93 -11.18 -2.27 7.18
CA PRO A 93 -10.93 -2.50 8.61
C PRO A 93 -10.42 -3.93 8.90
N ILE A 94 -10.95 -4.92 8.19
CA ILE A 94 -10.58 -6.33 8.39
C ILE A 94 -9.19 -6.61 7.80
N ARG A 95 -8.88 -6.02 6.64
CA ARG A 95 -7.65 -6.32 5.88
C ARG A 95 -6.45 -5.50 6.31
N GLU A 96 -6.65 -4.29 6.82
CA GLU A 96 -5.57 -3.35 7.13
C GLU A 96 -5.51 -3.04 8.65
N ILE A 97 -6.64 -2.72 9.28
CA ILE A 97 -6.68 -2.27 10.69
C ILE A 97 -6.52 -3.43 11.67
N VAL A 98 -7.25 -4.54 11.49
CA VAL A 98 -7.17 -5.69 12.42
C VAL A 98 -5.76 -6.29 12.47
N PRO A 99 -5.09 -6.60 11.34
CA PRO A 99 -3.72 -7.10 11.36
C PRO A 99 -2.75 -6.08 11.96
N LEU A 100 -2.92 -4.79 11.62
CA LEU A 100 -2.16 -3.71 12.23
C LEU A 100 -2.27 -3.72 13.76
N MET A 101 -3.48 -3.82 14.32
CA MET A 101 -3.66 -3.80 15.78
C MET A 101 -2.98 -4.99 16.46
N MET A 102 -2.96 -6.15 15.81
CA MET A 102 -2.23 -7.32 16.31
C MET A 102 -0.72 -7.14 16.28
N ASP A 103 -0.20 -6.46 15.25
CA ASP A 103 1.21 -6.12 15.15
C ASP A 103 1.62 -5.02 16.12
N ASP A 104 0.83 -3.94 16.24
CA ASP A 104 1.12 -2.76 17.07
C ASP A 104 1.04 -3.05 18.58
N PHE A 105 0.50 -4.20 18.98
CA PHE A 105 0.53 -4.68 20.36
C PHE A 105 1.89 -5.29 20.76
N LYS A 106 2.72 -5.68 19.79
CA LYS A 106 4.01 -6.33 20.06
C LYS A 106 5.01 -5.32 20.64
N PRO A 107 5.99 -5.77 21.45
CA PRO A 107 7.11 -4.93 21.84
C PRO A 107 7.97 -4.56 20.62
N ASN A 108 8.66 -3.43 20.69
CA ASN A 108 9.64 -2.96 19.69
C ASN A 108 9.05 -2.68 18.29
N ILE A 109 7.81 -2.18 18.21
CA ILE A 109 7.21 -1.72 16.95
C ILE A 109 7.62 -0.28 16.64
N TRP A 110 7.84 0.00 15.35
CA TRP A 110 8.17 1.33 14.87
C TRP A 110 6.99 2.30 14.94
N PRO A 111 7.22 3.57 15.31
CA PRO A 111 6.24 4.63 15.07
C PRO A 111 6.07 4.83 13.55
N VAL A 112 4.95 5.44 13.13
CA VAL A 112 4.68 5.68 11.70
C VAL A 112 5.77 6.51 11.04
N SER A 113 6.30 7.52 11.73
CA SER A 113 7.45 8.31 11.26
C SER A 113 8.59 8.20 12.26
N ASN A 114 9.80 7.91 11.76
CA ASN A 114 11.01 7.85 12.56
C ASN A 114 12.18 8.54 11.84
N LYS A 115 12.70 9.62 12.45
CA LYS A 115 13.83 10.39 11.92
C LYS A 115 15.21 9.84 12.30
N ASN A 116 15.26 8.93 13.26
CA ASN A 116 16.50 8.44 13.86
C ASN A 116 16.91 7.07 13.32
N LEU A 117 16.64 6.79 12.05
CA LEU A 117 17.11 5.59 11.36
C LEU A 117 18.58 5.79 10.99
N ALA A 118 19.48 5.03 11.61
CA ALA A 118 20.92 5.24 11.50
C ALA A 118 21.61 4.11 10.71
N THR A 119 21.04 2.91 10.71
CA THR A 119 21.62 1.72 10.09
C THR A 119 20.73 1.17 8.96
N ASN A 120 21.33 0.46 8.02
CA ASN A 120 20.58 -0.21 6.95
C ASN A 120 19.60 -1.27 7.50
N GLU A 121 19.97 -1.94 8.59
CA GLU A 121 19.12 -2.94 9.24
C GLU A 121 17.85 -2.29 9.82
N GLU A 122 18.00 -1.18 10.56
CA GLU A 122 16.85 -0.40 11.05
C GLU A 122 15.98 0.12 9.92
N ILE A 123 16.58 0.58 8.81
CA ILE A 123 15.82 1.05 7.65
C ILE A 123 15.01 -0.12 7.07
N LEU A 124 15.63 -1.27 6.82
CA LEU A 124 14.93 -2.42 6.24
C LEU A 124 13.81 -2.94 7.16
N ASP A 125 14.02 -2.95 8.47
CA ASP A 125 12.99 -3.33 9.46
C ASP A 125 11.85 -2.29 9.54
N TYR A 126 12.17 -1.01 9.39
CA TYR A 126 11.19 0.07 9.31
C TYR A 126 10.35 0.02 8.03
N LEU A 127 10.88 -0.48 6.91
CA LEU A 127 10.18 -0.68 5.64
C LEU A 127 9.20 -1.87 5.66
N SER A 128 8.40 -1.97 6.72
CA SER A 128 7.50 -3.08 6.96
C SER A 128 6.04 -2.75 6.63
N ILE A 129 5.27 -3.79 6.32
CA ILE A 129 3.83 -3.69 6.08
C ILE A 129 3.07 -3.12 7.27
N SER A 130 3.53 -3.36 8.50
CA SER A 130 2.91 -2.82 9.71
C SER A 130 2.95 -1.28 9.72
N VAL A 131 4.10 -0.67 9.40
CA VAL A 131 4.23 0.80 9.29
C VAL A 131 3.30 1.35 8.21
N TYR A 132 3.23 0.68 7.05
CA TYR A 132 2.38 1.12 5.94
C TYR A 132 0.88 1.02 6.26
N ASN A 133 0.45 -0.06 6.90
CA ASN A 133 -0.93 -0.26 7.32
C ASN A 133 -1.33 0.74 8.39
N LYS A 134 -0.41 1.07 9.31
CA LYS A 134 -0.61 2.11 10.32
C LYS A 134 -0.82 3.47 9.68
N GLY A 135 0.06 3.87 8.76
CA GLY A 135 -0.09 5.12 8.03
C GLY A 135 -1.38 5.17 7.18
N ALA A 136 -1.74 4.09 6.49
CA ALA A 136 -2.97 4.03 5.69
C ALA A 136 -4.23 4.17 6.57
N SER A 137 -4.21 3.56 7.76
CA SER A 137 -5.29 3.67 8.74
C SER A 137 -5.40 5.09 9.31
N LEU A 138 -4.27 5.77 9.55
CA LEU A 138 -4.25 7.17 9.95
C LEU A 138 -4.78 8.10 8.85
N LEU A 139 -4.45 7.85 7.59
CA LEU A 139 -4.97 8.61 6.45
C LEU A 139 -6.48 8.44 6.32
N ARG A 140 -6.98 7.21 6.48
CA ARG A 140 -8.42 6.96 6.53
C ARG A 140 -9.09 7.73 7.67
N LEU A 141 -8.51 7.69 8.87
CA LEU A 141 -9.02 8.44 10.02
C LEU A 141 -9.04 9.94 9.74
N LEU A 142 -7.95 10.48 9.19
CA LEU A 142 -7.82 11.89 8.85
C LEU A 142 -8.91 12.31 7.87
N GLU A 143 -9.14 11.53 6.80
CA GLU A 143 -10.23 11.78 5.85
C GLU A 143 -11.60 11.81 6.53
N HIS A 144 -11.89 10.89 7.45
CA HIS A 144 -13.16 10.89 8.19
C HIS A 144 -13.31 12.12 9.11
N ILE A 145 -12.21 12.69 9.59
CA ILE A 145 -12.21 13.89 10.44
C ILE A 145 -12.44 15.15 9.60
N VAL A 146 -11.73 15.29 8.47
CA VAL A 146 -11.74 16.52 7.66
C VAL A 146 -12.81 16.54 6.57
N GLY A 147 -13.30 15.35 6.17
CA GLY A 147 -14.22 15.14 5.06
C GLY A 147 -13.50 14.93 3.72
N ASP A 148 -14.13 14.12 2.85
CA ASP A 148 -13.60 13.74 1.53
C ASP A 148 -13.19 14.94 0.67
N ASP A 149 -14.03 15.97 0.58
CA ASP A 149 -13.77 17.15 -0.26
C ASP A 149 -12.52 17.90 0.20
N VAL A 150 -12.36 18.08 1.52
CA VAL A 150 -11.21 18.78 2.09
C VAL A 150 -9.95 17.94 1.90
N PHE A 151 -10.03 16.64 2.17
CA PHE A 151 -8.91 15.72 1.99
C PHE A 151 -8.42 15.69 0.53
N GLN A 152 -9.33 15.66 -0.45
CA GLN A 152 -8.99 15.63 -1.87
C GLN A 152 -8.43 16.96 -2.39
N SER A 153 -8.83 18.09 -1.79
CA SER A 153 -8.41 19.43 -2.24
C SER A 153 -7.00 19.85 -1.78
N ALA A 154 -6.46 19.18 -0.76
CA ALA A 154 -5.17 19.48 -0.15
C ALA A 154 -4.00 18.95 -0.98
#